data_AF-A0A4U9U8G0-F1
#
_entry.id   AF-A0A4U9U8G0-F1
#
_cell.length_a   1.000
_cell.length_b   1.000
_cell.length_c   1.000
_cell.angle_alpha   90.00
_cell.angle_beta   90.00
_cell.angle_gamma   90.00
#
_symmetry.space_group_name_H-M   'P 1'
#
loop_
_entity.id
_entity.type
_entity.pdbx_description
1 polymer ?
#
loop_
_entity_poly.entity_id
_entity_poly.type
_entity_poly.pdbx_seq_one_letter_code
_entity_poly.pdbx_strand_id
1 'polypeptide(L)' 'MKGTVFSVALNHRSQLDAWDQAFRAAPYQTPPKTPVWFIKPRNTYLANGGSIPFPAGEPCKVAQRWQ' A
#
# COMPACT_ATOMS: atom_id res chain seq x y z
N MET A 1 12.39 -5.45 -15.84
CA MET A 1 13.47 -5.38 -14.84
C MET A 1 13.64 -6.73 -14.17
N LYS A 2 14.85 -7.11 -13.73
CA LYS A 2 15.12 -8.39 -13.04
C LYS A 2 15.54 -8.24 -11.56
N GLY A 3 15.40 -7.04 -10.98
CA GLY A 3 15.79 -6.76 -9.59
C GLY A 3 14.65 -6.86 -8.58
N THR A 4 15.01 -6.86 -7.29
CA THR A 4 14.06 -6.76 -6.17
C THR A 4 13.37 -5.40 -6.16
N VAL A 5 12.05 -5.38 -6.04
CA VAL A 5 11.26 -4.14 -5.95
C VAL A 5 11.00 -3.84 -4.49
N PHE A 6 11.73 -2.84 -3.96
CA PHE A 6 11.48 -2.27 -2.64
C PHE A 6 10.39 -1.21 -2.71
N SER A 7 9.58 -1.11 -1.66
CA SER A 7 8.52 -0.13 -1.57
C SER A 7 8.30 0.28 -0.11
N VAL A 8 7.77 1.48 0.08
CA VAL A 8 7.49 2.06 1.40
C VAL A 8 5.99 2.34 1.51
N ALA A 9 5.37 1.85 2.57
CA ALA A 9 3.99 2.16 2.95
C ALA A 9 3.97 3.37 3.89
N LEU A 10 2.81 4.03 4.04
CA LEU A 10 2.61 5.14 4.97
C LEU A 10 3.55 6.33 4.73
N ASN A 11 3.94 6.58 3.47
CA ASN A 11 4.89 7.63 3.09
C ASN A 11 4.20 8.91 2.58
N HIS A 12 2.87 8.96 2.58
CA HIS A 12 2.11 10.15 2.22
C HIS A 12 1.49 10.79 3.47
N ARG A 13 1.64 12.11 3.63
CA ARG A 13 1.18 12.82 4.84
C ARG A 13 -0.31 12.64 5.10
N SER A 14 -1.15 12.76 4.07
CA SER A 14 -2.60 12.57 4.24
C SER A 14 -2.98 11.18 4.74
N GLN A 15 -2.16 10.16 4.45
CA GLN A 15 -2.39 8.81 4.97
C GLN A 15 -2.03 8.72 6.45
N LEU A 16 -0.96 9.42 6.88
CA LEU A 16 -0.60 9.52 8.29
C LEU A 16 -1.67 10.27 9.08
N ASP A 17 -2.14 11.42 8.55
CA ASP A 17 -3.18 12.23 9.19
C ASP A 17 -4.49 11.45 9.33
N ALA A 18 -4.90 10.75 8.27
CA ALA A 18 -6.11 9.93 8.28
C ALA A 18 -6.06 8.75 9.28
N TRP A 19 -4.85 8.29 9.64
CA TRP A 19 -4.64 7.13 10.51
C TRP A 19 -4.11 7.49 11.90
N ASP A 20 -3.86 8.77 12.23
CA ASP A 20 -3.18 9.16 13.47
C ASP A 20 -3.86 8.60 14.73
N GLN A 21 -5.19 8.70 14.82
CA GLN A 21 -5.93 8.14 15.96
C GLN A 21 -5.78 6.62 16.05
N ALA A 22 -5.86 5.92 14.92
CA ALA A 22 -5.70 4.47 14.88
C ALA A 22 -4.29 4.07 15.32
N PHE A 23 -3.25 4.79 14.89
CA PHE A 23 -1.87 4.50 15.29
C PHE A 23 -1.59 4.64 16.79
N ARG A 24 -2.42 5.38 17.53
CA ARG A 24 -2.30 5.55 18.99
C ARG A 24 -3.10 4.50 19.77
N ALA A 25 -4.00 3.77 19.11
CA ALA A 25 -4.75 2.67 19.69
C ALA A 25 -4.03 1.33 19.51
N ALA A 26 -4.44 0.31 20.26
CA ALA A 26 -4.01 -1.07 20.00
C ALA A 26 -4.48 -1.51 18.59
N PRO A 27 -3.67 -2.26 17.82
CA PRO A 27 -2.39 -2.89 18.19
C PRO A 27 -1.14 -2.00 18.03
N TYR A 28 -1.26 -0.77 17.51
CA TYR A 28 -0.12 0.04 17.06
C TYR A 28 0.55 0.84 18.18
N GLN A 29 -0.23 1.49 19.05
CA GLN A 29 0.16 2.28 20.23
C GLN A 29 0.96 3.57 19.94
N THR A 30 1.84 3.56 18.94
CA THR A 30 2.58 4.75 18.48
C THR A 30 2.66 4.79 16.95
N PRO A 31 2.60 5.99 16.33
CA PRO A 31 2.87 6.14 14.91
C PRO A 31 4.24 5.58 14.48
N PRO A 32 4.40 5.15 13.21
CA PRO A 32 5.67 4.65 12.71
C PRO A 32 6.82 5.65 12.91
N LYS A 33 7.88 5.20 13.59
CA LYS A 33 9.09 6.02 13.84
C LYS A 33 10.14 5.90 12.73
N THR A 34 10.02 4.85 11.92
CA THR A 34 10.91 4.52 10.81
C THR A 34 10.09 4.14 9.58
N PRO A 35 10.67 4.15 8.37
CA PRO A 35 9.94 3.75 7.16
C PRO A 35 9.37 2.34 7.27
N VAL A 36 8.13 2.18 6.80
CA VAL A 36 7.43 0.88 6.78
C VAL A 36 7.68 0.21 5.43
N TRP A 37 8.59 -0.74 5.39
CA TRP A 37 9.04 -1.39 4.17
C TRP A 37 8.17 -2.58 3.76
N PHE A 38 8.04 -2.78 2.44
CA PHE A 38 7.51 -4.01 1.87
C PHE A 38 8.19 -4.32 0.52
N ILE A 39 8.07 -5.58 0.08
CA ILE A 39 8.64 -6.07 -1.17
C ILE A 39 7.50 -6.46 -2.11
N LYS A 40 7.61 -6.09 -3.39
CA LYS A 40 6.76 -6.64 -4.44
C LYS A 40 7.45 -7.85 -5.08
N PRO A 41 6.98 -9.08 -4.80
CA PRO A 41 7.63 -10.29 -5.32
C PRO A 41 7.48 -10.40 -6.84
N ARG A 42 8.30 -11.26 -7.45
CA ARG A 42 8.41 -11.40 -8.92
C ARG A 42 7.08 -11.61 -9.63
N ASN A 43 6.14 -12.36 -9.03
CA ASN A 43 4.83 -12.65 -9.63
C ASN A 43 3.92 -11.40 -9.73
N THR A 44 4.24 -10.30 -9.04
CA THR A 44 3.47 -9.04 -9.10
C THR A 44 4.00 -8.06 -10.16
N TYR A 45 5.13 -8.38 -10.80
CA TYR A 45 5.71 -7.54 -11.84
C TYR A 45 4.91 -7.64 -13.14
N LEU A 46 4.51 -6.48 -13.66
CA LEU A 46 3.94 -6.32 -14.99
C LEU A 46 4.73 -5.24 -15.74
N ALA A 47 4.92 -5.44 -17.04
CA ALA A 47 5.45 -4.39 -17.92
C ALA A 47 4.37 -3.32 -18.16
N ASN A 48 4.76 -2.17 -18.70
CA ASN A 48 3.81 -1.16 -19.14
C ASN A 48 2.81 -1.76 -20.13
N GLY A 49 1.53 -1.42 -19.99
CA GLY A 49 0.42 -2.01 -20.76
C GLY A 49 0.02 -3.43 -20.34
N GLY A 50 0.65 -4.02 -19.32
CA GLY A 50 0.25 -5.31 -18.76
C GLY A 50 -1.13 -5.24 -18.10
N SER A 51 -1.93 -6.29 -18.29
CA SER A 51 -3.24 -6.42 -17.65
C SER A 51 -3.08 -6.80 -16.18
N ILE A 52 -3.78 -6.09 -15.29
CA ILE A 52 -3.84 -6.42 -13.87
C ILE A 52 -4.97 -7.45 -13.66
N PRO A 53 -4.67 -8.71 -13.33
CA PRO A 53 -5.71 -9.71 -13.12
C PRO A 53 -6.53 -9.35 -11.88
N PHE A 54 -7.85 -9.25 -12.05
CA PHE A 54 -8.77 -9.03 -10.95
C PHE A 54 -9.07 -10.38 -10.26
N PRO A 55 -8.88 -10.50 -8.94
CA PRO A 55 -9.14 -11.74 -8.22
C PRO A 55 -10.65 -12.05 -8.19
N ALA A 56 -11.02 -13.29 -8.53
CA ALA A 56 -12.41 -13.73 -8.48
C ALA A 56 -12.92 -13.73 -7.02
N GLY A 57 -14.14 -13.24 -6.82
CA GLY A 57 -14.79 -13.19 -5.50
C GLY A 57 -14.50 -11.93 -4.68
N GLU A 58 -13.58 -11.07 -5.10
CA GLU A 58 -13.34 -9.79 -4.45
C GLU A 58 -14.31 -8.70 -4.97
N PRO A 59 -14.89 -7.85 -4.10
CA PRO A 59 -15.72 -6.75 -4.56
C PRO A 59 -14.88 -5.67 -5.23
N CYS A 60 -15.26 -5.27 -6.45
CA CYS A 60 -14.64 -4.12 -7.12
C CYS A 60 -15.13 -2.83 -6.45
N LYS A 61 -14.35 -2.32 -5.49
CA LYS A 61 -14.57 -0.99 -4.91
C LYS A 61 -13.90 0.03 -5.82
N VAL A 62 -14.70 0.78 -6.58
CA VAL A 62 -14.20 1.97 -7.26
C VAL A 62 -13.78 2.95 -6.17
N ALA A 63 -12.48 3.20 -6.05
CA ALA A 63 -11.99 4.24 -5.16
C ALA A 63 -12.67 5.56 -5.53
N GLN A 64 -13.44 6.14 -4.62
CA GLN A 64 -14.05 7.44 -4.83
C GLN A 64 -12.92 8.45 -5.10
N ARG A 65 -12.95 9.00 -6.31
CA ARG A 65 -12.25 10.17 -6.86
C ARG A 65 -11.14 10.74 -5.96
N TRP A 66 -9.90 10.61 -6.43
CA TRP A 66 -8.76 11.40 -5.95
C TRP A 66 -9.10 12.90 -6.07
N GLN A 67 -9.33 13.56 -4.93
CA GLN A 67 -9.30 15.01 -4.75
C GLN A 67 -8.14 15.33 -3.81
#